data_AF-A0A4S3J411-F1
#
_entry.id   AF-A0A4S3J411-F1
#
_cell.length_a   1.000
_cell.length_b   1.000
_cell.length_c   1.000
_cell.angle_alpha   90.00
_cell.angle_beta   90.00
_cell.angle_gamma   90.00
#
_symmetry.space_group_name_H-M   'P 1'
#
loop_
_entity.id
_entity.type
_entity.pdbx_description
1 polymer ?
#
loop_
_entity_poly.entity_id
_entity_poly.type
_entity_poly.pdbx_seq_one_letter_code
_entity_poly.pdbx_strand_id
1 'polypeptide(L)'
;MNPSIIKVPPLKDLNINNITENTVLINSRSGDARLTYLMECLVTHLHDFARETRLSTGEWMAALNFLVKVGQISSDVRHEFILLSDILGLSLLVDSINHPKPPASTEGSVLGPFHTHEADTISNGQGMSSDTQGEPCLVVCTVHDVSGSPIPGVKIDIWETDSTGHYDVQYNERARLGSFDYFMVRALYIRGDPYESSDAVFGVKQSLIVDFDTVDTATAKQYGVTKGIKVLRHDFVLVSDKEAEKLRDENALAEIKKLGKRVKMLNHLPVPDVD
;
A
#
# COMPACT_ATOMS: atom_id res chain seq x y z
N MET A 1 20.03 14.07 -32.61
CA MET A 1 18.77 13.58 -33.21
C MET A 1 18.54 14.32 -34.52
N ASN A 2 18.19 13.61 -35.60
CA ASN A 2 17.85 14.25 -36.88
C ASN A 2 16.42 14.82 -36.82
N PRO A 3 16.22 16.15 -36.90
CA PRO A 3 14.90 16.77 -36.77
C PRO A 3 13.91 16.38 -37.89
N SER A 4 14.40 15.86 -39.02
CA SER A 4 13.57 15.42 -40.16
C SER A 4 12.75 14.15 -39.90
N ILE A 5 13.04 13.43 -38.81
CA ILE A 5 12.41 12.14 -38.46
C ILE A 5 11.33 12.33 -37.37
N ILE A 6 11.22 13.54 -36.81
CA ILE A 6 10.30 13.84 -35.72
C ILE A 6 8.95 14.28 -36.32
N LYS A 7 7.92 13.43 -36.21
CA LYS A 7 6.53 13.84 -36.48
C LYS A 7 6.06 14.85 -35.42
N VAL A 8 6.26 16.14 -35.65
CA VAL A 8 5.83 17.20 -34.73
C VAL A 8 4.31 17.39 -34.85
N PRO A 9 3.56 17.40 -33.73
CA PRO A 9 2.14 17.74 -33.75
C PRO A 9 1.87 19.12 -34.37
N PRO A 10 0.71 19.34 -35.00
CA PRO A 10 0.35 20.66 -35.54
C PRO A 10 0.25 21.70 -34.42
N LEU A 11 0.70 22.92 -34.69
CA LEU A 11 0.50 24.05 -33.79
C LEU A 11 -1.01 24.31 -33.63
N LYS A 12 -1.47 24.41 -32.38
CA LYS A 12 -2.86 24.74 -32.03
C LYS A 12 -2.87 26.04 -31.20
N ASP A 13 -3.88 26.88 -31.40
CA ASP A 13 -4.18 28.00 -30.49
C ASP A 13 -4.82 27.45 -29.21
N LEU A 14 -4.00 27.34 -28.17
CA LEU A 14 -4.38 26.66 -26.93
C LEU A 14 -5.33 27.49 -26.08
N ASN A 15 -6.36 26.83 -25.56
CA ASN A 15 -7.36 27.38 -24.68
C ASN A 15 -7.85 26.32 -23.68
N ILE A 16 -8.74 26.72 -22.76
CA ILE A 16 -9.25 25.87 -21.68
C ILE A 16 -9.87 24.55 -22.19
N ASN A 17 -10.43 24.55 -23.40
CA ASN A 17 -11.17 23.41 -23.96
C ASN A 17 -10.28 22.42 -24.72
N ASN A 18 -9.14 22.87 -25.30
CA ASN A 18 -8.30 22.02 -26.16
C ASN A 18 -6.91 21.70 -25.59
N ILE A 19 -6.52 22.34 -24.47
CA ILE A 19 -5.19 22.14 -23.89
C ILE A 19 -4.94 20.69 -23.44
N THR A 20 -5.96 20.01 -22.89
CA THR A 20 -5.85 18.61 -22.45
C THR A 20 -5.49 17.68 -23.61
N GLU A 21 -6.25 17.74 -24.70
CA GLU A 21 -6.01 16.93 -25.90
C GLU A 21 -4.60 17.18 -26.46
N ASN A 22 -4.18 18.44 -26.49
CA ASN A 22 -2.85 18.80 -26.97
C ASN A 22 -1.72 18.28 -26.06
N THR A 23 -1.87 18.39 -24.74
CA THR A 23 -0.89 17.86 -23.77
C THR A 23 -0.76 16.33 -23.90
N VAL A 24 -1.88 15.62 -24.03
CA VAL A 24 -1.87 14.16 -24.27
C VAL A 24 -1.18 13.84 -25.59
N LEU A 25 -1.48 14.55 -26.67
CA LEU A 25 -0.86 14.33 -27.98
C LEU A 25 0.66 14.52 -27.96
N ILE A 26 1.16 15.50 -27.20
CA ILE A 26 2.60 15.75 -27.08
C ILE A 26 3.29 14.66 -26.24
N ASN A 27 2.68 14.27 -25.12
CA ASN A 27 3.28 13.32 -24.17
C ASN A 27 3.11 11.85 -24.58
N SER A 28 2.17 11.54 -25.48
CA SER A 28 1.91 10.18 -26.00
C SER A 28 2.93 9.68 -27.03
N ARG A 29 3.99 10.45 -27.29
CA ARG A 29 5.05 10.08 -28.25
C ARG A 29 6.08 9.09 -27.70
N SER A 30 5.81 8.56 -26.50
CA SER A 30 6.54 7.47 -25.86
C SER A 30 6.42 6.16 -26.65
N GLY A 31 7.49 5.35 -26.68
CA GLY A 31 7.44 3.98 -27.21
C GLY A 31 6.79 2.96 -26.24
N ASP A 32 6.53 3.38 -25.01
CA ASP A 32 5.87 2.57 -23.98
C ASP A 32 4.36 2.86 -23.97
N ALA A 33 3.57 1.87 -24.38
CA ALA A 33 2.11 1.96 -24.45
C ALA A 33 1.46 2.08 -23.06
N ARG A 34 2.04 1.49 -22.02
CA ARG A 34 1.51 1.55 -20.66
C ARG A 34 1.75 2.93 -20.05
N LEU A 35 2.97 3.46 -20.18
CA LEU A 35 3.29 4.81 -19.72
C LEU A 35 2.41 5.85 -20.43
N THR A 36 2.22 5.71 -21.75
CA THR A 36 1.35 6.57 -22.55
C THR A 36 -0.07 6.60 -21.98
N TYR A 37 -0.65 5.43 -21.71
CA TYR A 37 -1.99 5.32 -21.15
C TYR A 37 -2.10 5.95 -19.75
N LEU A 38 -1.13 5.68 -18.86
CA LEU A 38 -1.12 6.25 -17.52
C LEU A 38 -1.04 7.79 -17.54
N MET A 39 -0.17 8.34 -18.39
CA MET A 39 -0.02 9.80 -18.53
C MET A 39 -1.25 10.45 -19.15
N GLU A 40 -1.90 9.80 -20.12
CA GLU A 40 -3.17 10.27 -20.69
C GLU A 40 -4.25 10.40 -19.60
N CYS A 41 -4.46 9.33 -18.82
CA CYS A 41 -5.43 9.33 -17.72
C CYS A 41 -5.10 10.40 -16.67
N LEU A 42 -3.84 10.46 -16.22
CA LEU A 42 -3.40 11.43 -15.21
C LEU A 42 -3.63 12.88 -15.66
N VAL A 43 -3.18 13.23 -16.87
CA VAL A 43 -3.34 14.58 -17.42
C VAL A 43 -4.82 14.94 -17.55
N THR A 44 -5.64 13.99 -18.00
CA THR A 44 -7.09 14.19 -18.15
C THR A 44 -7.74 14.51 -16.81
N HIS A 45 -7.55 13.65 -15.80
CA HIS A 45 -8.12 13.86 -14.47
C HIS A 45 -7.59 15.12 -13.77
N LEU A 46 -6.29 15.43 -13.92
CA LEU A 46 -5.71 16.64 -13.34
C LEU A 46 -6.28 17.92 -13.97
N HIS A 47 -6.42 17.95 -15.29
CA HIS A 47 -7.03 19.09 -15.97
C HIS A 47 -8.53 19.22 -15.69
N ASP A 48 -9.25 18.10 -15.58
CA ASP A 48 -10.67 18.10 -15.20
C ASP A 48 -10.86 18.62 -13.77
N PHE A 49 -10.05 18.19 -12.81
CA PHE A 49 -10.05 18.74 -11.45
C PHE A 49 -9.84 20.26 -11.45
N ALA A 50 -8.88 20.77 -12.22
CA ALA A 50 -8.62 22.21 -12.32
C ALA A 50 -9.82 22.98 -12.94
N ARG A 51 -10.48 22.40 -13.95
CA ARG A 51 -11.69 22.99 -14.57
C ARG A 51 -12.88 22.97 -13.63
N GLU A 52 -13.14 21.82 -13.01
CA GLU A 52 -14.27 21.58 -12.10
C GLU A 52 -14.23 22.55 -10.91
N THR A 53 -13.06 22.71 -10.31
CA THR A 53 -12.86 23.59 -9.14
C THR A 53 -12.67 25.06 -9.52
N ARG A 54 -12.44 25.35 -10.81
CA ARG A 54 -11.94 26.65 -11.29
C ARG A 54 -10.70 27.12 -10.51
N LEU A 55 -9.73 26.22 -10.36
CA LEU A 55 -8.52 26.42 -9.58
C LEU A 55 -7.88 27.80 -9.84
N SER A 56 -7.80 28.62 -8.79
CA SER A 56 -7.23 29.96 -8.90
C SER A 56 -5.71 29.92 -8.95
N THR A 57 -5.09 31.01 -9.42
CA THR A 57 -3.63 31.15 -9.40
C THR A 57 -3.06 31.08 -7.97
N GLY A 58 -3.78 31.61 -6.98
CA GLY A 58 -3.36 31.57 -5.58
C GLY A 58 -3.35 30.15 -5.01
N GLU A 59 -4.43 29.39 -5.22
CA GLU A 59 -4.53 27.98 -4.80
C GLU A 59 -3.51 27.11 -5.53
N TRP A 60 -3.33 27.33 -6.83
CA TRP A 60 -2.32 26.63 -7.62
C TRP A 60 -0.90 26.86 -7.09
N MET A 61 -0.52 28.12 -6.80
CA MET A 61 0.78 28.43 -6.21
C MET A 61 0.94 27.84 -4.80
N ALA A 62 -0.12 27.82 -3.99
CA ALA A 62 -0.11 27.19 -2.68
C ALA A 62 0.14 25.67 -2.78
N ALA A 63 -0.54 24.99 -3.71
CA ALA A 63 -0.35 23.56 -3.96
C ALA A 63 1.07 23.24 -4.45
N LEU A 64 1.63 24.05 -5.36
CA LEU A 64 3.03 23.89 -5.79
C LEU A 64 4.01 24.05 -4.63
N ASN A 65 3.83 25.08 -3.80
CA ASN A 65 4.67 25.29 -2.63
C ASN A 65 4.55 24.14 -1.61
N PHE A 66 3.36 23.57 -1.47
CA PHE A 66 3.15 22.38 -0.64
C PHE A 66 3.95 21.18 -1.18
N LEU A 67 3.83 20.87 -2.47
CA LEU A 67 4.59 19.77 -3.10
C LEU A 67 6.11 19.98 -3.03
N VAL A 68 6.58 21.23 -3.17
CA VAL A 68 7.99 21.58 -2.98
C VAL A 68 8.43 21.25 -1.55
N LYS A 69 7.64 21.60 -0.53
CA LYS A 69 7.96 21.29 0.88
C LYS A 69 7.97 19.80 1.16
N VAL A 70 7.02 19.04 0.59
CA VAL A 70 7.00 17.57 0.67
C VAL A 70 8.28 16.97 0.07
N GLY A 71 8.73 17.48 -1.07
CA GLY A 71 10.00 17.09 -1.67
C GLY A 71 11.22 17.46 -0.80
N GLN A 72 11.24 18.67 -0.23
CA GLN A 72 12.36 19.17 0.57
C GLN A 72 12.54 18.45 1.92
N ILE A 73 11.46 17.96 2.52
CA ILE A 73 11.53 17.22 3.79
C ILE A 73 11.80 15.73 3.58
N SER A 74 11.64 15.24 2.35
CA SER A 74 11.99 13.86 2.02
C SER A 74 13.50 13.64 2.06
N SER A 75 13.91 12.44 2.49
CA SER A 75 15.30 11.97 2.57
C SER A 75 15.36 10.47 2.25
N ASP A 76 16.55 9.88 2.32
CA ASP A 76 16.75 8.43 2.11
C ASP A 76 16.04 7.56 3.17
N VAL A 77 15.70 8.14 4.32
CA VAL A 77 14.99 7.45 5.42
C VAL A 77 13.58 8.00 5.66
N ARG A 78 13.23 9.15 5.06
CA ARG A 78 11.91 9.78 5.17
C ARG A 78 11.30 9.98 3.78
N HIS A 79 10.27 9.21 3.46
CA HIS A 79 9.59 9.31 2.17
C HIS A 79 8.26 10.08 2.29
N GLU A 80 8.31 11.41 2.34
CA GLU A 80 7.11 12.23 2.58
C GLU A 80 6.07 12.10 1.46
N PHE A 81 6.48 11.79 0.22
CA PHE A 81 5.54 11.48 -0.87
C PHE A 81 4.76 10.18 -0.65
N ILE A 82 5.34 9.19 0.05
CA ILE A 82 4.61 7.98 0.46
C ILE A 82 3.59 8.35 1.54
N LEU A 83 3.99 9.13 2.55
CA LEU A 83 3.07 9.60 3.58
C LEU A 83 1.93 10.47 3.02
N LEU A 84 2.22 11.31 2.02
CA LEU A 84 1.20 12.07 1.30
C LEU A 84 0.23 11.13 0.55
N SER A 85 0.74 10.07 -0.08
CA SER A 85 -0.08 9.03 -0.71
C SER A 85 -0.97 8.32 0.31
N ASP A 86 -0.45 8.05 1.51
CA ASP A 86 -1.18 7.37 2.59
C ASP A 86 -2.37 8.21 3.08
N ILE A 87 -2.16 9.50 3.39
CA ILE A 87 -3.23 10.38 3.90
C ILE A 87 -4.25 10.78 2.82
N LEU A 88 -3.91 10.60 1.54
CA LEU A 88 -4.86 10.74 0.43
C LEU A 88 -5.57 9.42 0.08
N GLY A 89 -5.29 8.34 0.80
CA GLY A 89 -5.86 7.01 0.58
C GLY A 89 -5.36 6.30 -0.68
N LEU A 90 -4.39 6.88 -1.39
CA LEU A 90 -3.89 6.32 -2.65
C LEU A 90 -3.11 5.02 -2.41
N SER A 91 -2.32 4.93 -1.34
CA SER A 91 -1.54 3.73 -1.02
C SER A 91 -2.45 2.52 -0.77
N LEU A 92 -3.52 2.70 0.01
CA LEU A 92 -4.50 1.65 0.27
C LEU A 92 -5.27 1.26 -1.00
N LEU A 93 -5.62 2.23 -1.84
CA LEU A 93 -6.27 1.97 -3.11
C LEU A 93 -5.37 1.15 -4.05
N VAL A 94 -4.12 1.56 -4.22
CA VAL A 94 -3.12 0.83 -5.04
C VAL A 94 -2.91 -0.57 -4.48
N ASP A 95 -2.84 -0.71 -3.17
CA ASP A 95 -2.72 -2.01 -2.54
C ASP A 95 -3.90 -2.93 -2.85
N SER A 96 -5.13 -2.41 -2.67
CA SER A 96 -6.35 -3.18 -2.89
C SER A 96 -6.50 -3.62 -4.36
N ILE A 97 -6.00 -2.81 -5.30
CA ILE A 97 -5.98 -3.15 -6.73
C ILE A 97 -4.97 -4.27 -7.02
N ASN A 98 -3.79 -4.23 -6.41
CA ASN A 98 -2.69 -5.15 -6.74
C ASN A 98 -2.69 -6.45 -5.93
N HIS A 99 -3.29 -6.44 -4.74
CA HIS A 99 -3.33 -7.59 -3.83
C HIS A 99 -4.78 -7.88 -3.39
N PRO A 100 -5.71 -8.09 -4.33
CA PRO A 100 -7.08 -8.41 -3.96
C PRO A 100 -7.11 -9.71 -3.17
N LYS A 101 -7.89 -9.70 -2.09
CA LYS A 101 -8.00 -10.83 -1.17
C LYS A 101 -9.28 -11.60 -1.49
N PRO A 102 -9.21 -12.89 -1.84
CA PRO A 102 -10.40 -13.72 -1.92
C PRO A 102 -11.18 -13.67 -0.60
N PRO A 103 -12.53 -13.75 -0.60
CA PRO A 103 -13.34 -13.55 0.61
C PRO A 103 -12.98 -14.44 1.81
N ALA A 104 -12.38 -15.61 1.57
CA ALA A 104 -11.97 -16.54 2.61
C ALA A 104 -10.54 -16.29 3.15
N SER A 105 -9.76 -15.40 2.54
CA SER A 105 -8.39 -15.08 2.96
C SER A 105 -8.36 -13.93 3.95
N THR A 106 -7.34 -13.89 4.81
CA THR A 106 -7.15 -12.74 5.71
C THR A 106 -6.87 -11.48 4.90
N GLU A 107 -7.53 -10.39 5.27
CA GLU A 107 -7.40 -9.12 4.56
C GLU A 107 -6.00 -8.51 4.66
N GLY A 108 -5.61 -7.75 3.64
CA GLY A 108 -4.42 -6.88 3.69
C GLY A 108 -4.75 -5.50 4.26
N SER A 109 -3.71 -4.81 4.76
CA SER A 109 -3.69 -3.38 5.08
C SER A 109 -2.46 -2.73 4.41
N VAL A 110 -2.28 -1.41 4.53
CA VAL A 110 -1.09 -0.71 4.04
C VAL A 110 0.18 -1.23 4.75
N LEU A 111 1.30 -1.29 4.03
CA LEU A 111 2.60 -1.71 4.60
C LEU A 111 3.19 -0.66 5.55
N GLY A 112 2.98 0.61 5.22
CA GLY A 112 3.66 1.73 5.86
C GLY A 112 5.15 1.82 5.47
N PRO A 113 5.83 2.92 5.85
CA PRO A 113 7.20 3.18 5.43
C PRO A 113 8.26 2.53 6.34
N PHE A 114 7.86 1.74 7.35
CA PHE A 114 8.76 1.32 8.43
C PHE A 114 9.20 -0.15 8.37
N HIS A 115 8.74 -0.92 7.39
CA HIS A 115 9.25 -2.27 7.16
C HIS A 115 10.72 -2.25 6.68
N THR A 116 11.49 -3.28 7.06
CA THR A 116 12.89 -3.47 6.65
C THR A 116 13.19 -4.95 6.44
N HIS A 117 14.04 -5.28 5.48
CA HIS A 117 14.50 -6.65 5.23
C HIS A 117 15.70 -7.06 6.10
N GLU A 118 16.24 -6.13 6.88
CA GLU A 118 17.38 -6.36 7.78
C GLU A 118 16.93 -6.78 9.19
N ALA A 119 15.79 -7.45 9.30
CA ALA A 119 15.28 -7.95 10.58
C ALA A 119 16.06 -9.20 11.02
N ASP A 120 16.40 -9.27 12.31
CA ASP A 120 17.01 -10.46 12.89
C ASP A 120 16.01 -11.63 12.88
N THR A 121 16.46 -12.81 12.46
CA THR A 121 15.63 -14.02 12.54
C THR A 121 15.66 -14.57 13.96
N ILE A 122 14.49 -14.70 14.57
CA ILE A 122 14.31 -15.33 15.87
C ILE A 122 13.54 -16.65 15.75
N SER A 123 13.72 -17.53 16.73
CA SER A 123 12.97 -18.77 16.86
C SER A 123 11.57 -18.51 17.40
N ASN A 124 10.62 -19.38 17.04
CA ASN A 124 9.25 -19.31 17.56
C ASN A 124 9.23 -19.30 19.10
N GLY A 125 8.51 -18.34 19.69
CA GLY A 125 8.38 -18.14 21.13
C GLY A 125 9.47 -17.28 21.77
N GLN A 126 10.48 -16.82 21.02
CA GLN A 126 11.43 -15.84 21.53
C GLN A 126 10.80 -14.44 21.59
N GLY A 127 11.21 -13.63 22.58
CA GLY A 127 10.81 -12.23 22.65
C GLY A 127 11.51 -11.39 21.59
N MET A 128 10.76 -10.49 20.95
CA MET A 128 11.28 -9.58 19.90
C MET A 128 11.61 -8.17 20.41
N SER A 129 10.97 -7.71 21.49
CA SER A 129 11.14 -6.34 21.99
C SER A 129 12.28 -6.21 23.00
N SER A 130 13.06 -5.14 22.86
CA SER A 130 14.04 -4.68 23.87
C SER A 130 13.53 -3.50 24.70
N ASP A 131 12.27 -3.08 24.52
CA ASP A 131 11.71 -1.94 25.26
C ASP A 131 11.33 -2.34 26.69
N THR A 132 12.05 -1.75 27.66
CA THR A 132 11.83 -1.99 29.09
C THR A 132 10.57 -1.33 29.66
N GLN A 133 9.96 -0.39 28.95
CA GLN A 133 8.71 0.27 29.33
C GLN A 133 7.48 -0.35 28.64
N GLY A 134 7.70 -1.27 27.71
CA GLY A 134 6.62 -1.99 27.03
C GLY A 134 5.89 -2.96 27.95
N GLU A 135 4.60 -3.17 27.69
CA GLU A 135 3.81 -4.20 28.37
C GLU A 135 4.00 -5.56 27.67
N PRO A 136 4.39 -6.63 28.39
CA PRO A 136 4.54 -7.95 27.76
C PRO A 136 3.23 -8.47 27.16
N CYS A 137 3.30 -8.94 25.92
CA CYS A 137 2.19 -9.57 25.20
C CYS A 137 2.63 -10.89 24.57
N LEU A 138 1.86 -11.96 24.80
CA LEU A 138 2.01 -13.22 24.09
C LEU A 138 1.19 -13.16 22.80
N VAL A 139 1.82 -13.32 21.65
CA VAL A 139 1.12 -13.49 20.37
C VAL A 139 1.11 -14.97 19.99
N VAL A 140 -0.08 -15.52 19.78
CA VAL A 140 -0.26 -16.89 19.31
C VAL A 140 -1.04 -16.86 18.00
N CYS A 141 -0.48 -17.45 16.96
CA CYS A 141 -1.16 -17.54 15.67
C CYS A 141 -1.06 -18.92 15.04
N THR A 142 -2.03 -19.22 14.18
CA THR A 142 -2.00 -20.35 13.26
C THR A 142 -2.02 -19.80 11.84
N VAL A 143 -1.27 -20.43 10.92
CA VAL A 143 -1.34 -20.11 9.50
C VAL A 143 -1.91 -21.32 8.76
N HIS A 144 -2.97 -21.11 8.00
CA HIS A 144 -3.63 -22.16 7.24
C HIS A 144 -4.11 -21.67 5.87
N ASP A 145 -4.44 -22.59 4.98
CA ASP A 145 -5.04 -22.27 3.69
C ASP A 145 -6.57 -22.08 3.79
N VAL A 146 -7.22 -21.75 2.68
CA VAL A 146 -8.68 -21.59 2.60
C VAL A 146 -9.48 -22.88 2.84
N SER A 147 -8.83 -24.04 2.85
CA SER A 147 -9.44 -25.33 3.22
C SER A 147 -9.33 -25.63 4.72
N GLY A 148 -8.60 -24.81 5.47
CA GLY A 148 -8.29 -25.01 6.89
C GLY A 148 -7.05 -25.88 7.15
N SER A 149 -6.30 -26.25 6.11
CA SER A 149 -5.10 -27.05 6.25
C SER A 149 -3.93 -26.19 6.75
N PRO A 150 -3.23 -26.56 7.85
CA PRO A 150 -2.09 -25.79 8.34
C PRO A 150 -0.97 -25.71 7.31
N ILE A 151 -0.34 -24.54 7.18
CA ILE A 151 0.79 -24.31 6.29
C ILE A 151 2.09 -24.33 7.13
N PRO A 152 2.92 -25.38 7.04
CA PRO A 152 4.17 -25.44 7.79
C PRO A 152 5.27 -24.57 7.16
N GLY A 153 6.23 -24.13 7.98
CA GLY A 153 7.44 -23.45 7.49
C GLY A 153 7.21 -22.03 6.96
N VAL A 154 6.08 -21.40 7.32
CA VAL A 154 5.79 -20.00 6.98
C VAL A 154 6.79 -19.08 7.66
N LYS A 155 7.33 -18.12 6.90
CA LYS A 155 8.09 -17.00 7.46
C LYS A 155 7.11 -15.91 7.86
N ILE A 156 7.23 -15.42 9.09
CA ILE A 156 6.44 -14.32 9.62
C ILE A 156 7.41 -13.20 9.94
N ASP A 157 7.21 -12.06 9.30
CA ASP A 157 7.96 -10.83 9.56
C ASP A 157 7.05 -9.90 10.39
N ILE A 158 7.57 -9.39 11.49
CA ILE A 158 6.79 -8.64 12.49
C ILE A 158 7.58 -7.39 12.88
N TRP A 159 6.91 -6.25 12.86
CA TRP A 159 7.45 -4.98 13.33
C TRP A 159 6.35 -4.19 14.04
N GLU A 160 6.72 -3.47 15.09
CA GLU A 160 5.83 -2.61 15.87
C GLU A 160 6.63 -1.42 16.44
N THR A 161 5.93 -0.41 16.93
CA THR A 161 6.57 0.70 17.66
C THR A 161 6.88 0.30 19.09
N ASP A 162 7.87 0.97 19.69
CA ASP A 162 8.08 0.94 21.13
C ASP A 162 7.01 1.74 21.91
N SER A 163 7.12 1.78 23.23
CA SER A 163 6.25 2.53 24.15
C SER A 163 6.21 4.05 23.91
N THR A 164 7.14 4.59 23.12
CA THR A 164 7.17 6.01 22.73
C THR A 164 6.54 6.28 21.37
N GLY A 165 6.12 5.23 20.65
CA GLY A 165 5.52 5.34 19.32
C GLY A 165 6.52 5.42 18.17
N HIS A 166 7.77 4.98 18.37
CA HIS A 166 8.79 4.97 17.32
C HIS A 166 9.18 3.54 16.94
N TYR A 167 9.40 3.32 15.64
CA TYR A 167 10.05 2.12 15.12
C TYR A 167 11.57 2.20 15.32
N ASP A 168 12.22 1.04 15.47
CA ASP A 168 13.66 0.89 15.65
C ASP A 168 14.51 1.64 14.60
N VAL A 169 14.09 1.57 13.34
CA VAL A 169 14.66 2.26 12.18
C VAL A 169 14.62 3.79 12.25
N GLN A 170 13.81 4.37 13.13
CA GLN A 170 13.77 5.81 13.32
C GLN A 170 14.88 6.29 14.27
N TYR A 171 15.50 5.38 15.03
CA TYR A 171 16.61 5.69 15.93
C TYR A 171 17.99 5.55 15.27
N ASN A 172 18.11 4.77 14.19
CA ASN A 172 19.38 4.48 13.53
C ASN A 172 19.39 4.92 12.06
N GLU A 173 20.51 5.48 11.59
CA GLU A 173 20.76 5.79 10.17
C GLU A 173 21.02 4.52 9.32
N ARG A 174 20.22 3.46 9.46
CA ARG A 174 20.34 2.28 8.59
C ARG A 174 19.72 2.61 7.23
N ALA A 175 20.54 2.55 6.18
CA ALA A 175 20.08 2.70 4.80
C ALA A 175 19.20 1.52 4.42
N ARG A 176 18.02 1.80 3.84
CA ARG A 176 17.06 0.78 3.42
C ARG A 176 17.14 0.59 1.91
N LEU A 177 17.50 -0.61 1.47
CA LEU A 177 17.33 -1.04 0.07
C LEU A 177 16.02 -1.83 -0.04
N GLY A 178 15.21 -1.48 -1.05
CA GLY A 178 13.82 -1.92 -1.16
C GLY A 178 13.53 -3.03 -2.19
N SER A 179 12.22 -3.09 -2.48
CA SER A 179 11.46 -3.85 -3.48
C SER A 179 11.03 -5.28 -3.15
N PHE A 180 9.77 -5.54 -3.54
CA PHE A 180 8.74 -6.34 -2.90
C PHE A 180 8.48 -7.67 -3.62
N ASP A 181 8.06 -8.69 -2.86
CA ASP A 181 7.04 -9.68 -3.22
C ASP A 181 6.92 -10.69 -2.07
N TYR A 182 6.01 -10.46 -1.12
CA TYR A 182 5.55 -11.50 -0.20
C TYR A 182 4.06 -11.32 0.10
N PHE A 183 3.34 -12.44 0.06
CA PHE A 183 1.94 -12.54 0.41
C PHE A 183 1.76 -12.17 1.90
N MET A 184 1.21 -10.98 2.18
CA MET A 184 1.26 -10.40 3.52
C MET A 184 -0.12 -9.98 4.04
N VAL A 185 -0.39 -10.35 5.30
CA VAL A 185 -1.28 -9.62 6.20
C VAL A 185 -0.40 -8.58 6.88
N ARG A 186 -0.84 -7.32 6.91
CA ARG A 186 0.08 -6.19 7.13
C ARG A 186 -0.07 -5.50 8.48
N ALA A 187 -1.24 -5.61 9.12
CA ALA A 187 -1.47 -5.05 10.44
C ALA A 187 -2.64 -5.77 11.12
N LEU A 188 -2.58 -5.84 12.45
CA LEU A 188 -3.72 -6.12 13.32
C LEU A 188 -3.95 -4.87 14.18
N TYR A 189 -5.20 -4.54 14.44
CA TYR A 189 -5.61 -3.33 15.16
C TYR A 189 -6.27 -3.71 16.48
N ILE A 190 -5.98 -2.98 17.55
CA ILE A 190 -6.50 -3.33 18.86
C ILE A 190 -7.91 -2.76 19.03
N ARG A 191 -8.86 -3.60 19.44
CA ARG A 191 -10.24 -3.18 19.72
C ARG A 191 -10.28 -2.12 20.82
N GLY A 192 -11.06 -1.08 20.58
CA GLY A 192 -11.28 0.00 21.55
C GLY A 192 -10.16 1.02 21.57
N ASP A 193 -9.20 0.94 20.66
CA ASP A 193 -8.28 2.04 20.39
C ASP A 193 -9.09 3.30 19.98
N PRO A 194 -8.82 4.49 20.56
CA PRO A 194 -9.59 5.69 20.27
C PRO A 194 -9.50 6.14 18.79
N TYR A 195 -8.53 5.63 18.02
CA TYR A 195 -8.33 5.93 16.61
C TYR A 195 -8.79 4.81 15.67
N GLU A 196 -9.41 3.74 16.18
CA GLU A 196 -9.92 2.60 15.40
C GLU A 196 -10.79 3.05 14.21
N SER A 197 -11.66 4.06 14.41
CA SER A 197 -12.55 4.59 13.38
C SER A 197 -12.00 5.82 12.64
N SER A 198 -10.79 6.27 12.95
CA SER A 198 -10.22 7.51 12.44
C SER A 198 -8.72 7.39 12.14
N ASP A 199 -8.28 6.21 11.71
CA ASP A 199 -6.91 5.99 11.27
C ASP A 199 -6.55 6.98 10.15
N ALA A 200 -5.44 7.70 10.33
CA ALA A 200 -5.01 8.77 9.44
C ALA A 200 -4.65 8.28 8.03
N VAL A 201 -4.41 6.98 7.87
CA VAL A 201 -4.02 6.34 6.60
C VAL A 201 -5.03 5.29 6.14
N PHE A 202 -6.20 5.22 6.80
CA PHE A 202 -7.35 4.39 6.41
C PHE A 202 -7.09 2.87 6.40
N GLY A 203 -6.07 2.38 7.10
CA GLY A 203 -5.68 0.97 7.09
C GLY A 203 -6.58 0.05 7.91
N VAL A 204 -7.34 0.59 8.88
CA VAL A 204 -8.19 -0.23 9.76
C VAL A 204 -9.31 -0.92 8.98
N LYS A 205 -9.41 -2.24 9.18
CA LYS A 205 -10.49 -3.08 8.67
C LYS A 205 -11.11 -3.88 9.79
N GLN A 206 -12.43 -4.05 9.76
CA GLN A 206 -13.17 -4.76 10.80
C GLN A 206 -12.66 -6.18 11.05
N SER A 207 -12.25 -6.89 9.99
CA SER A 207 -11.69 -8.24 10.06
C SER A 207 -10.30 -8.31 10.72
N LEU A 208 -9.58 -7.19 10.78
CA LEU A 208 -8.24 -7.07 11.34
C LEU A 208 -8.23 -6.49 12.76
N ILE A 209 -9.41 -6.17 13.32
CA ILE A 209 -9.54 -5.72 14.70
C ILE A 209 -9.55 -6.92 15.64
N VAL A 210 -8.60 -6.96 16.56
CA VAL A 210 -8.35 -8.04 17.50
C VAL A 210 -8.49 -7.58 18.94
N ASP A 211 -8.81 -8.51 19.81
CA ASP A 211 -8.95 -8.32 21.24
C ASP A 211 -7.73 -8.89 21.98
N PHE A 212 -7.43 -8.34 23.15
CA PHE A 212 -6.51 -8.96 24.09
C PHE A 212 -7.28 -9.75 25.13
N ASP A 213 -6.90 -11.02 25.27
CA ASP A 213 -7.25 -11.83 26.41
C ASP A 213 -6.15 -11.74 27.48
N THR A 214 -6.37 -12.41 28.61
CA THR A 214 -5.37 -12.57 29.68
C THR A 214 -4.84 -14.00 29.69
N VAL A 215 -3.52 -14.15 29.77
CA VAL A 215 -2.87 -15.46 29.89
C VAL A 215 -3.35 -16.18 31.16
N ASP A 216 -3.99 -17.33 30.98
CA ASP A 216 -4.43 -18.21 32.05
C ASP A 216 -3.31 -19.18 32.51
N THR A 217 -3.60 -20.01 33.52
CA THR A 217 -2.61 -20.94 34.07
C THR A 217 -2.15 -21.99 33.04
N ALA A 218 -3.05 -22.45 32.17
CA ALA A 218 -2.72 -23.45 31.16
C ALA A 218 -1.81 -22.87 30.06
N THR A 219 -2.16 -21.69 29.54
CA THR A 219 -1.38 -20.96 28.54
C THR A 219 -0.01 -20.55 29.08
N ALA A 220 0.05 -20.04 30.32
CA ALA A 220 1.30 -19.71 30.99
C ALA A 220 2.25 -20.92 31.04
N LYS A 221 1.72 -22.09 31.42
CA LYS A 221 2.48 -23.35 31.46
C LYS A 221 2.90 -23.82 30.06
N GLN A 222 2.01 -23.71 29.07
CA GLN A 222 2.26 -24.18 27.71
C GLN A 222 3.37 -23.37 27.01
N TYR A 223 3.33 -22.05 27.12
CA TYR A 223 4.25 -21.15 26.40
C TYR A 223 5.40 -20.63 27.27
N GLY A 224 5.45 -21.00 28.56
CA GLY A 224 6.52 -20.58 29.47
C GLY A 224 6.48 -19.09 29.80
N VAL A 225 5.30 -18.47 29.81
CA VAL A 225 5.12 -17.03 30.08
C VAL A 225 4.42 -16.80 31.42
N THR A 226 4.49 -15.56 31.92
CA THR A 226 3.85 -15.17 33.18
C THR A 226 2.32 -15.16 33.04
N LYS A 227 1.62 -15.79 33.98
CA LYS A 227 0.15 -15.69 34.08
C LYS A 227 -0.27 -14.23 34.28
N GLY A 228 -1.32 -13.79 33.60
CA GLY A 228 -1.87 -12.45 33.78
C GLY A 228 -1.40 -11.40 32.77
N ILE A 229 -0.38 -11.71 31.95
CA ILE A 229 0.00 -10.82 30.83
C ILE A 229 -1.05 -10.89 29.71
N LYS A 230 -1.00 -9.95 28.77
CA LYS A 230 -1.88 -9.95 27.59
C LYS A 230 -1.57 -11.12 26.67
N VAL A 231 -2.60 -11.67 26.04
CA VAL A 231 -2.45 -12.62 24.92
C VAL A 231 -3.33 -12.21 23.75
N LEU A 232 -2.72 -12.16 22.57
CA LEU A 232 -3.38 -11.96 21.28
C LEU A 232 -3.42 -13.30 20.56
N ARG A 233 -4.62 -13.69 20.10
CA ARG A 233 -4.82 -14.89 19.29
C ARG A 233 -5.39 -14.52 17.93
N HIS A 234 -4.75 -14.94 16.86
CA HIS A 234 -5.23 -14.67 15.51
C HIS A 234 -4.83 -15.77 14.53
N ASP A 235 -5.78 -16.19 13.69
CA ASP A 235 -5.53 -17.17 12.63
C ASP A 235 -5.41 -16.45 11.28
N PHE A 236 -4.33 -16.74 10.55
CA PHE A 236 -4.06 -16.19 9.25
C PHE A 236 -4.40 -17.19 8.15
N VAL A 237 -5.24 -16.77 7.21
CA VAL A 237 -5.65 -17.55 6.05
C VAL A 237 -4.95 -17.03 4.82
N LEU A 238 -4.07 -17.85 4.24
CA LEU A 238 -3.33 -17.51 3.02
C LEU A 238 -4.00 -18.12 1.79
N VAL A 239 -3.84 -17.43 0.65
CA VAL A 239 -4.14 -17.99 -0.68
C VAL A 239 -2.87 -18.05 -1.50
N SER A 240 -2.87 -18.89 -2.53
CA SER A 240 -1.73 -18.99 -3.42
C SER A 240 -1.58 -17.73 -4.29
N ASP A 241 -0.35 -17.43 -4.71
CA ASP A 241 -0.08 -16.30 -5.61
C ASP A 241 -0.92 -16.39 -6.89
N LYS A 242 -1.07 -17.60 -7.43
CA LYS A 242 -1.89 -17.87 -8.62
C LYS A 242 -3.36 -17.47 -8.44
N GLU A 243 -3.94 -17.69 -7.25
CA GLU A 243 -5.32 -17.30 -6.97
C GLU A 243 -5.46 -15.79 -6.83
N ALA A 244 -4.49 -15.13 -6.18
CA ALA A 244 -4.44 -13.68 -6.04
C ALA A 244 -4.26 -12.99 -7.40
N GLU A 245 -3.33 -13.46 -8.23
CA GLU A 245 -3.08 -12.97 -9.60
C GLU A 245 -4.32 -13.12 -10.48
N LYS A 246 -4.96 -14.29 -10.43
CA LYS A 246 -6.19 -14.53 -11.19
C LYS A 246 -7.30 -13.56 -10.79
N LEU A 247 -7.51 -13.36 -9.49
CA LEU A 247 -8.51 -12.43 -8.99
C LEU A 247 -8.20 -10.98 -9.39
N ARG A 248 -6.92 -10.59 -9.37
CA ARG A 248 -6.46 -9.28 -9.85
C ARG A 248 -6.78 -9.07 -11.32
N ASP A 249 -6.49 -10.06 -12.17
CA ASP A 249 -6.78 -9.98 -13.61
C ASP A 249 -8.30 -9.91 -13.88
N GLU A 250 -9.10 -10.72 -13.18
CA GLU A 250 -10.57 -10.70 -13.28
C GLU A 250 -11.15 -9.33 -12.88
N ASN A 251 -10.68 -8.76 -11.78
CA ASN A 251 -11.09 -7.43 -11.31
C ASN A 251 -10.70 -6.33 -12.30
N ALA A 252 -9.47 -6.37 -12.81
CA ALA A 252 -8.99 -5.39 -13.79
C ALA A 252 -9.87 -5.41 -15.07
N LEU A 253 -10.15 -6.59 -15.62
CA LEU A 253 -11.01 -6.74 -16.79
C LEU A 253 -12.44 -6.26 -16.54
N ALA A 254 -12.99 -6.56 -15.35
CA ALA A 254 -14.33 -6.13 -14.97
C ALA A 254 -14.45 -4.60 -14.88
N GLU A 255 -13.48 -3.91 -14.26
CA GLU A 255 -13.49 -2.45 -14.15
C GLU A 255 -13.36 -1.78 -15.52
N ILE A 256 -12.51 -2.29 -16.40
CA ILE A 256 -12.35 -1.65 -17.71
C ILE A 256 -13.58 -1.84 -18.60
N LYS A 257 -14.26 -2.98 -18.49
CA LYS A 257 -15.53 -3.21 -19.17
C LYS A 257 -16.56 -2.14 -18.81
N LYS A 258 -16.57 -1.64 -17.56
CA LYS A 258 -17.44 -0.53 -17.12
C LYS A 258 -17.07 0.81 -17.79
N LEU A 259 -15.80 1.01 -18.14
CA LEU A 259 -15.32 2.22 -18.81
C LEU A 259 -15.63 2.26 -20.32
N GLY A 260 -16.16 1.17 -20.90
CA GLY A 260 -16.57 1.11 -22.31
C GLY A 260 -15.43 1.21 -23.32
N LYS A 261 -14.16 1.09 -22.89
CA LYS A 261 -12.97 1.12 -23.76
C LYS A 261 -12.57 -0.28 -24.21
N ARG A 262 -12.20 -0.45 -25.49
CA ARG A 262 -11.49 -1.66 -25.94
C ARG A 262 -10.08 -1.63 -25.35
N VAL A 263 -9.66 -2.74 -24.73
CA VAL A 263 -8.36 -2.86 -24.06
C VAL A 263 -7.76 -4.24 -24.28
N LYS A 264 -6.43 -4.29 -24.21
CA LYS A 264 -5.65 -5.53 -24.15
C LYS A 264 -4.81 -5.57 -22.87
N MET A 265 -4.44 -6.78 -22.44
CA MET A 265 -3.57 -6.97 -21.29
C MET A 265 -2.10 -7.02 -21.76
N LEU A 266 -1.26 -6.15 -21.20
CA LEU A 266 0.19 -6.15 -21.37
C LEU A 266 0.80 -6.46 -20.00
N ASN A 267 1.38 -7.65 -19.82
CA ASN A 267 1.96 -8.11 -18.55
C ASN A 267 1.02 -7.90 -17.33
N HIS A 268 -0.21 -8.42 -17.41
CA HIS A 268 -1.24 -8.26 -16.35
C HIS A 268 -1.65 -6.80 -16.07
N LEU A 269 -1.36 -5.88 -17.00
CA LEU A 269 -1.77 -4.48 -16.91
C LEU A 269 -2.59 -4.08 -18.13
N PRO A 270 -3.71 -3.36 -17.95
CA PRO A 270 -4.54 -2.98 -19.06
C PRO A 270 -3.98 -1.80 -19.85
N VAL A 271 -4.08 -1.87 -21.18
CA VAL A 271 -3.77 -0.78 -22.09
C VAL A 271 -4.87 -0.65 -23.16
N PRO A 272 -5.18 0.58 -23.64
CA PRO A 272 -6.09 0.79 -24.76
C PRO A 272 -5.72 -0.07 -25.96
N ASP A 273 -6.73 -0.72 -26.54
CA ASP A 273 -6.59 -1.43 -27.79
C ASP A 273 -6.84 -0.44 -28.93
N VAL A 274 -5.75 0.17 -29.40
CA VAL A 274 -5.75 1.23 -30.41
C VAL A 274 -5.75 0.71 -31.85
N ASP A 275 -6.06 -0.58 -32.04
CA ASP A 275 -6.17 -1.26 -33.33
C ASP A 275 -7.59 -1.11 -33.96
#